data_AF-A0A202DZY8-F1
#
_entry.id   AF-A0A202DZY8-F1
#
_cell.length_a   1.000
_cell.length_b   1.000
_cell.length_c   1.000
_cell.angle_alpha   90.00
_cell.angle_beta   90.00
_cell.angle_gamma   90.00
#
_symmetry.space_group_name_H-M   'P 1'
#
loop_
_entity.id
_entity.type
_entity.pdbx_description
1 polymer ?
#
loop_
_entity_poly.entity_id
_entity_poly.type
_entity_poly.pdbx_seq_one_letter_code
_entity_poly.pdbx_strand_id
1 'polypeptide(L)'
;MGFGILRFSKILVFKLHILDSMGKMIQKIFKRLRLSSGFTLLENVLCITIISIGLFTGMNIMKKSVIQTVEQDISVIATYVIQEKMENIIADHTNMGFDQIKIENYPVEIIEVGSFDFEVKVMIEKIDSASLNELSEDSTVKRVGITVSWGGDLENKINMFTLVSESDEV
;
A
#
# COMPACT_ATOMS: atom_id res chain seq x y z
N MET A 1 -44.89 70.56 51.97
CA MET A 1 -44.30 69.24 51.64
C MET A 1 -44.56 68.93 50.16
N GLY A 2 -43.63 69.21 49.24
CA GLY A 2 -43.93 69.04 47.80
C GLY A 2 -42.77 69.10 46.82
N PHE A 3 -41.51 68.99 47.27
CA PHE A 3 -40.33 69.17 46.40
C PHE A 3 -39.48 67.90 46.15
N GLY A 4 -39.85 66.75 46.75
CA GLY A 4 -39.07 65.50 46.64
C GLY A 4 -39.37 64.64 45.40
N ILE A 5 -40.60 64.68 44.88
CA ILE A 5 -41.08 63.69 43.88
C ILE A 5 -40.66 64.04 42.45
N LEU A 6 -40.50 65.34 42.13
CA LEU A 6 -40.13 65.79 40.77
C LEU A 6 -38.65 65.58 40.43
N ARG A 7 -37.75 65.53 41.42
CA ARG A 7 -36.31 65.27 41.20
C ARG A 7 -36.00 63.80 40.92
N PHE A 8 -36.72 62.87 41.54
CA PHE A 8 -36.55 61.42 41.28
C PHE A 8 -37.03 61.01 39.88
N SER A 9 -38.09 61.63 39.37
CA SER A 9 -38.61 61.36 38.03
C SER A 9 -37.60 61.69 36.92
N LYS A 10 -36.93 62.85 36.97
CA LYS A 10 -35.95 63.24 35.95
C LYS A 10 -34.69 62.36 35.95
N ILE A 11 -34.23 61.91 37.13
CA ILE A 11 -33.07 61.01 37.24
C ILE A 11 -33.40 59.63 36.67
N LEU A 12 -34.60 59.12 36.92
CA LEU A 12 -35.02 57.80 36.46
C LEU A 12 -35.24 57.78 34.94
N VAL A 13 -35.83 58.83 34.36
CA VAL A 13 -35.97 58.99 32.90
C VAL A 13 -34.60 59.12 32.22
N PHE A 14 -33.66 59.86 32.81
CA PHE A 14 -32.30 59.99 32.26
C PHE A 14 -31.55 58.64 32.28
N LYS A 15 -31.70 57.86 33.36
CA LYS A 15 -31.08 56.53 33.48
C LYS A 15 -31.66 55.54 32.47
N LEU A 16 -32.97 55.62 32.19
CA LEU A 16 -33.63 54.80 31.18
C LEU A 16 -33.15 55.13 29.75
N HIS A 17 -32.96 56.42 29.46
CA HIS A 17 -32.46 56.88 28.16
C HIS A 17 -31.00 56.45 27.92
N ILE A 18 -30.16 56.45 28.97
CA ILE A 18 -28.78 55.93 28.87
C ILE A 18 -28.79 54.42 28.60
N LEU A 19 -29.63 53.65 29.31
CA LEU A 19 -29.74 52.21 29.12
C LEU A 19 -30.22 51.84 27.70
N ASP A 20 -31.20 52.55 27.16
CA ASP A 20 -31.67 52.33 25.78
C ASP A 20 -30.61 52.74 24.74
N SER A 21 -29.90 53.86 24.97
CA SER A 21 -28.78 54.28 24.13
C SER A 21 -27.61 53.28 24.14
N MET A 22 -27.30 52.69 25.29
CA MET A 22 -26.27 51.66 25.43
C MET A 22 -26.71 50.34 24.76
N GLY A 23 -27.97 49.95 24.90
CA GLY A 23 -28.53 48.78 24.21
C GLY A 23 -28.42 48.90 22.69
N LYS A 24 -28.77 50.06 22.13
CA LYS A 24 -28.64 50.36 20.70
C LYS A 24 -27.18 50.40 20.24
N MET A 25 -26.27 50.91 21.06
CA MET A 25 -24.83 50.92 20.77
C MET A 25 -24.24 49.50 20.76
N ILE A 26 -24.59 48.66 21.73
CA ILE A 26 -24.14 47.27 21.83
C ILE A 26 -24.67 46.45 20.63
N GLN A 27 -25.94 46.61 20.27
CA GLN A 27 -26.50 45.96 19.08
C GLN A 27 -25.81 46.42 17.80
N LYS A 28 -25.43 47.71 17.69
CA LYS A 28 -24.71 48.25 16.53
C LYS A 28 -23.28 47.72 16.44
N ILE A 29 -22.61 47.49 17.56
CA ILE A 29 -21.27 46.86 17.63
C ILE A 29 -21.35 45.39 17.22
N PHE A 30 -22.29 44.61 17.79
CA PHE A 30 -22.49 43.20 17.40
C PHE A 30 -22.86 43.06 15.92
N LYS A 31 -23.69 43.96 15.38
CA LYS A 31 -24.03 43.97 13.95
C LYS A 31 -22.81 44.27 13.08
N ARG A 32 -21.87 45.12 13.53
CA ARG A 32 -20.60 45.39 12.82
C ARG A 32 -19.61 44.23 12.88
N LEU A 33 -19.54 43.51 14.00
CA LEU A 33 -18.71 42.31 14.14
C LEU A 33 -19.22 41.15 13.26
N ARG A 34 -20.55 40.98 13.15
CA ARG A 34 -21.17 40.00 12.26
C ARG A 34 -21.00 40.31 10.76
N LEU A 35 -20.66 41.55 10.43
CA LEU A 35 -20.41 42.05 9.07
C LEU A 35 -18.92 42.04 8.68
N SER A 36 -18.09 41.25 9.37
CA SER A 36 -16.72 40.92 8.95
C SER A 36 -16.72 39.77 7.95
N SER A 37 -17.24 40.01 6.74
CA SER A 37 -17.25 39.02 5.64
C SER A 37 -15.84 38.63 5.18
N GLY A 38 -14.81 39.42 5.52
CA GLY A 38 -13.41 39.11 5.21
C GLY A 38 -12.84 37.92 5.98
N PHE A 39 -13.32 37.66 7.20
CA PHE A 39 -12.86 36.50 8.00
C PHE A 39 -13.46 35.18 7.49
N THR A 40 -14.72 35.21 7.05
CA THR A 40 -15.41 34.02 6.51
C THR A 40 -14.88 33.57 5.14
N LEU A 41 -14.43 34.50 4.29
CA LEU A 41 -13.81 34.13 3.01
C LEU A 41 -12.43 33.49 3.21
N LEU A 42 -11.59 34.05 4.09
CA LEU A 42 -10.28 33.47 4.39
C LEU A 42 -10.40 32.10 5.07
N GLU A 43 -11.35 31.94 6.00
CA GLU A 43 -11.67 30.67 6.65
C GLU A 43 -12.11 29.61 5.62
N ASN A 44 -12.98 29.97 4.67
CA ASN A 44 -13.40 29.07 3.62
C ASN A 44 -12.25 28.67 2.68
N VAL A 45 -11.39 29.62 2.29
CA VAL A 45 -10.20 29.31 1.47
C VAL A 45 -9.26 28.37 2.20
N LEU A 46 -9.01 28.61 3.50
CA LEU A 46 -8.18 27.74 4.33
C LEU A 46 -8.79 26.35 4.52
N CYS A 47 -10.11 26.26 4.69
CA CYS A 47 -10.82 24.99 4.76
C CYS A 47 -10.67 24.19 3.46
N ILE A 48 -10.86 24.85 2.30
CA ILE A 48 -10.71 24.22 0.99
C ILE A 48 -9.27 23.73 0.77
N THR A 49 -8.25 24.50 1.15
CA THR A 49 -6.85 24.07 0.98
C THR A 49 -6.51 22.86 1.85
N ILE A 50 -6.96 22.83 3.11
CA ILE A 50 -6.76 21.69 4.01
C ILE A 50 -7.46 20.44 3.44
N ILE A 51 -8.72 20.56 3.02
CA ILE A 51 -9.46 19.44 2.42
C ILE A 51 -8.77 18.95 1.14
N SER A 52 -8.29 19.87 0.29
CA SER A 52 -7.61 19.52 -0.97
C SER A 52 -6.34 18.71 -0.73
N ILE A 53 -5.51 19.12 0.23
CA ILE A 53 -4.28 18.38 0.60
C ILE A 53 -4.65 17.02 1.20
N GLY A 54 -5.68 16.96 2.05
CA GLY A 54 -6.17 15.71 2.64
C GLY A 54 -6.65 14.71 1.59
N LEU A 55 -7.46 15.16 0.64
CA LEU A 55 -7.96 14.33 -0.46
C LEU A 55 -6.82 13.85 -1.36
N PHE A 56 -5.90 14.72 -1.74
CA PHE A 56 -4.75 14.34 -2.57
C PHE A 56 -3.88 13.27 -1.89
N THR A 57 -3.64 13.44 -0.58
CA THR A 57 -2.88 12.45 0.21
C THR A 57 -3.65 11.13 0.31
N GLY A 58 -4.95 11.18 0.59
CA GLY A 58 -5.81 10.00 0.71
C GLY A 58 -5.86 9.18 -0.57
N MET A 59 -5.98 9.84 -1.73
CA MET A 59 -5.98 9.15 -3.04
C MET A 59 -4.66 8.44 -3.31
N ASN A 60 -3.52 9.04 -2.95
CA ASN A 60 -2.21 8.42 -3.12
C ASN A 60 -2.05 7.17 -2.25
N ILE A 61 -2.55 7.19 -1.02
CA ILE A 61 -2.52 6.02 -0.12
C ILE A 61 -3.40 4.90 -0.69
N MET A 62 -4.63 5.21 -1.13
CA MET A 62 -5.51 4.24 -1.75
C MET A 62 -4.88 3.60 -2.99
N LYS A 63 -4.28 4.42 -3.86
CA LYS A 63 -3.57 3.91 -5.05
C LYS A 63 -2.47 2.92 -4.68
N LYS A 64 -1.64 3.25 -3.68
CA LYS A 64 -0.58 2.36 -3.20
C LYS A 64 -1.14 1.07 -2.62
N SER A 65 -2.22 1.15 -1.84
CA SER A 65 -2.88 -0.03 -1.27
C SER A 65 -3.39 -0.97 -2.35
N VAL A 66 -4.05 -0.44 -3.40
CA VAL A 66 -4.57 -1.26 -4.50
C VAL A 66 -3.44 -1.94 -5.27
N ILE A 67 -2.38 -1.20 -5.61
CA ILE A 67 -1.21 -1.78 -6.30
C ILE A 67 -0.58 -2.89 -5.45
N GLN A 68 -0.42 -2.67 -4.15
CA GLN A 68 0.16 -3.65 -3.24
C GLN A 68 -0.70 -4.91 -3.13
N THR A 69 -2.03 -4.79 -3.07
CA THR A 69 -2.92 -5.95 -3.06
C THR A 69 -2.80 -6.77 -4.34
N VAL A 70 -2.81 -6.11 -5.50
CA VAL A 70 -2.63 -6.80 -6.80
C VAL A 70 -1.27 -7.50 -6.85
N GLU A 71 -0.21 -6.85 -6.39
CA GLU A 71 1.14 -7.44 -6.37
C GLU A 71 1.21 -8.67 -5.45
N GLN A 72 0.52 -8.64 -4.30
CA GLN A 72 0.43 -9.79 -3.40
C GLN A 72 -0.31 -10.96 -4.06
N ASP A 73 -1.41 -10.71 -4.74
CA ASP A 73 -2.16 -11.74 -5.45
C ASP A 73 -1.31 -12.38 -6.56
N ILE A 74 -0.59 -11.56 -7.35
CA ILE A 74 0.33 -12.04 -8.39
C ILE A 74 1.47 -12.87 -7.77
N SER A 75 2.03 -12.40 -6.65
CA SER A 75 3.10 -13.10 -5.92
C SER A 75 2.65 -14.48 -5.41
N VAL A 76 1.40 -14.60 -4.95
CA VAL A 76 0.79 -15.88 -4.55
C VAL A 76 0.64 -16.81 -5.76
N ILE A 77 0.14 -16.30 -6.88
CA ILE A 77 0.02 -17.09 -8.12
C ILE A 77 1.40 -17.57 -8.60
N ALA A 78 2.40 -16.68 -8.66
CA ALA A 78 3.76 -17.02 -9.02
C ALA A 78 4.34 -18.10 -8.09
N THR A 79 4.02 -18.07 -6.79
CA THR A 79 4.42 -19.11 -5.84
C THR A 79 3.80 -20.46 -6.18
N TYR A 80 2.52 -20.51 -6.55
CA TYR A 80 1.87 -21.74 -6.98
C TYR A 80 2.48 -22.28 -8.28
N VAL A 81 2.79 -21.41 -9.24
CA VAL A 81 3.47 -21.79 -10.48
C VAL A 81 4.85 -22.39 -10.21
N ILE A 82 5.63 -21.79 -9.30
CA ILE A 82 6.91 -22.34 -8.86
C ILE A 82 6.72 -23.72 -8.22
N GLN A 83 5.75 -23.87 -7.32
CA GLN A 83 5.48 -25.12 -6.63
C GLN A 83 5.10 -26.23 -7.60
N GLU A 84 4.19 -25.96 -8.53
CA GLU A 84 3.80 -26.91 -9.58
C GLU A 84 5.02 -27.37 -10.39
N LYS A 85 5.88 -26.44 -10.81
CA LYS A 85 7.09 -26.78 -11.55
C LYS A 85 8.10 -27.55 -10.70
N MET A 86 8.21 -27.23 -9.42
CA MET A 86 9.05 -27.97 -8.50
C MET A 86 8.56 -29.42 -8.32
N GLU A 87 7.25 -29.60 -8.16
CA GLU A 87 6.62 -30.92 -8.05
C GLU A 87 6.84 -31.75 -9.32
N ASN A 88 6.73 -31.14 -10.49
CA ASN A 88 7.02 -31.81 -11.76
C ASN A 88 8.48 -32.28 -11.83
N ILE A 89 9.45 -31.44 -11.44
CA ILE A 89 10.87 -31.83 -11.42
C ILE A 89 11.13 -32.97 -10.42
N ILE A 90 10.50 -32.92 -9.24
CA ILE A 90 10.62 -33.99 -8.24
C ILE A 90 9.97 -35.29 -8.76
N ALA A 91 8.82 -35.20 -9.42
CA ALA A 91 8.17 -36.35 -10.03
C ALA A 91 9.01 -36.96 -11.14
N ASP A 92 9.64 -36.15 -11.99
CA ASP A 92 10.57 -36.62 -13.03
C ASP A 92 11.80 -37.29 -12.41
N HIS A 93 12.31 -36.76 -11.30
CA HIS A 93 13.41 -37.38 -10.56
C HIS A 93 13.02 -38.77 -10.07
N THR A 94 11.83 -38.93 -9.47
CA THR A 94 11.35 -40.21 -8.97
C THR A 94 11.04 -41.20 -10.10
N ASN A 95 10.49 -40.75 -11.23
CA ASN A 95 10.00 -41.64 -12.28
C ASN A 95 11.06 -41.95 -13.36
N MET A 96 11.92 -40.99 -13.68
CA MET A 96 12.88 -41.10 -14.78
C MET A 96 14.35 -41.13 -14.31
N GLY A 97 14.60 -40.83 -13.03
CA GLY A 97 15.91 -40.92 -12.39
C GLY A 97 16.73 -39.62 -12.44
N PHE A 98 17.83 -39.64 -11.67
CA PHE A 98 18.70 -38.47 -11.45
C PHE A 98 19.29 -37.87 -12.73
N ASP A 99 19.60 -38.70 -13.72
CA ASP A 99 20.20 -38.28 -15.00
C ASP A 99 19.27 -37.47 -15.90
N GLN A 100 17.96 -37.52 -15.67
CA GLN A 100 16.98 -36.77 -16.46
C GLN A 100 16.77 -35.35 -15.94
N ILE A 101 17.25 -35.05 -14.74
CA ILE A 101 17.24 -33.69 -14.20
C ILE A 101 18.38 -32.90 -14.85
N LYS A 102 18.14 -32.38 -16.05
CA LYS A 102 19.08 -31.60 -16.85
C LYS A 102 18.38 -30.39 -17.45
N ILE A 103 19.14 -29.31 -17.66
CA ILE A 103 18.57 -28.02 -18.09
C ILE A 103 17.89 -28.11 -19.46
N GLU A 104 18.35 -29.01 -20.33
CA GLU A 104 17.77 -29.21 -21.67
C GLU A 104 16.34 -29.75 -21.62
N ASN A 105 15.96 -30.45 -20.54
CA ASN A 105 14.63 -30.99 -20.35
C ASN A 105 13.64 -29.96 -19.77
N TYR A 106 14.15 -28.82 -19.27
CA TYR A 106 13.35 -27.75 -18.68
C TYR A 106 13.68 -26.41 -19.34
N PRO A 107 13.25 -26.20 -20.61
CA PRO A 107 13.45 -24.93 -21.29
C PRO A 107 12.70 -23.80 -20.58
N VAL A 108 13.03 -22.56 -20.94
CA VAL A 108 12.25 -21.41 -20.47
C VAL A 108 10.83 -21.52 -21.01
N GLU A 109 9.85 -21.41 -20.13
CA GLU A 109 8.44 -21.50 -20.45
C GLU A 109 7.70 -20.21 -20.09
N ILE A 110 6.66 -19.89 -20.85
CA ILE A 110 5.74 -18.81 -20.53
C ILE A 110 4.41 -19.44 -20.16
N ILE A 111 3.94 -19.19 -18.95
CA ILE A 111 2.69 -19.70 -18.42
C ILE A 111 1.71 -18.53 -18.29
N GLU A 112 0.62 -18.62 -19.04
CA GLU A 112 -0.47 -17.64 -18.98
C GLU A 112 -1.46 -18.05 -17.89
N VAL A 113 -1.60 -17.22 -16.84
CA VAL A 113 -2.62 -17.42 -15.79
C VAL A 113 -3.53 -16.22 -15.75
N GLY A 114 -4.71 -16.36 -16.35
CA GLY A 114 -5.68 -15.27 -16.46
C GLY A 114 -5.20 -14.18 -17.41
N SER A 115 -4.89 -13.00 -16.87
CA SER A 115 -4.39 -11.84 -17.65
C SER A 115 -2.90 -11.57 -17.42
N PHE A 116 -2.18 -12.50 -16.78
CA PHE A 116 -0.78 -12.36 -16.44
C PHE A 116 0.05 -13.46 -17.08
N ASP A 117 1.21 -13.06 -17.59
CA ASP A 117 2.19 -13.95 -18.18
C ASP A 117 3.34 -14.14 -17.19
N PHE A 118 3.65 -15.40 -16.90
CA PHE A 118 4.72 -15.80 -16.00
C PHE A 118 5.82 -16.48 -16.80
N GLU A 119 7.01 -15.89 -16.84
CA GLU A 119 8.19 -16.52 -17.39
C GLU A 119 8.83 -17.41 -16.32
N VAL A 120 8.96 -18.70 -16.61
CA VAL A 120 9.57 -19.69 -15.73
C VAL A 120 10.93 -20.08 -16.27
N LYS A 121 11.95 -19.96 -15.43
CA LYS A 121 13.32 -20.37 -15.74
C LYS A 121 13.82 -21.36 -14.70
N VAL A 122 14.31 -22.50 -15.17
CA VAL A 122 14.92 -23.53 -14.34
C VAL A 122 16.44 -23.45 -14.48
N MET A 123 17.15 -23.56 -13.35
CA MET A 123 18.60 -23.66 -13.26
C MET A 123 18.92 -24.96 -12.55
N ILE A 124 19.76 -25.80 -13.16
CA ILE A 124 20.17 -27.07 -12.59
C ILE A 124 21.69 -27.09 -12.56
N GLU A 125 22.25 -27.22 -11.36
CA GLU A 125 23.68 -27.19 -11.12
C GLU A 125 24.05 -28.37 -10.23
N LYS A 126 25.08 -29.15 -10.61
CA LYS A 126 25.65 -30.15 -9.71
C LYS A 126 26.49 -29.44 -8.65
N ILE A 127 26.22 -29.72 -7.39
CA ILE A 127 26.85 -29.07 -6.24
C ILE A 127 27.55 -30.09 -5.36
N ASP A 128 28.71 -29.76 -4.81
CA ASP A 128 29.40 -30.65 -3.87
C ASP A 128 28.57 -30.92 -2.61
N SER A 129 28.50 -32.18 -2.20
CA SER A 129 27.71 -32.63 -1.04
C SER A 129 28.22 -32.10 0.30
N ALA A 130 29.50 -31.69 0.38
CA ALA A 130 30.08 -31.14 1.61
C ALA A 130 29.93 -29.61 1.71
N SER A 131 30.12 -28.88 0.61
CA SER A 131 30.07 -27.41 0.59
C SER A 131 28.66 -26.85 0.28
N LEU A 132 27.80 -27.62 -0.40
CA LEU A 132 26.45 -27.27 -0.89
C LEU A 132 26.35 -26.00 -1.76
N ASN A 133 27.46 -25.31 -1.98
CA ASN A 133 27.54 -24.04 -2.70
C ASN A 133 28.60 -24.06 -3.81
N GLU A 134 29.53 -25.01 -3.75
CA GLU A 134 30.56 -25.19 -4.79
C GLU A 134 30.06 -26.11 -5.89
N LEU A 135 30.35 -25.74 -7.13
CA LEU A 135 30.03 -26.56 -8.30
C LEU A 135 31.00 -27.74 -8.37
N SER A 136 30.47 -28.94 -8.58
CA SER A 136 31.25 -30.16 -8.74
C SER A 136 30.56 -31.11 -9.72
N GLU A 137 31.25 -31.51 -10.80
CA GLU A 137 30.67 -32.38 -11.83
C GLU A 137 30.49 -33.84 -11.35
N ASP A 138 31.30 -34.25 -10.37
CA ASP A 138 31.34 -35.60 -9.79
C ASP A 138 30.39 -35.77 -8.59
N SER A 139 29.56 -34.77 -8.30
CA SER A 139 28.62 -34.84 -7.19
C SER A 139 27.36 -35.64 -7.53
N THR A 140 26.85 -36.35 -6.53
CA THR A 140 25.55 -37.04 -6.50
C THR A 140 24.40 -36.09 -6.13
N VAL A 141 24.64 -34.79 -5.97
CA VAL A 141 23.62 -33.80 -5.60
C VAL A 141 23.52 -32.71 -6.66
N LYS A 142 22.28 -32.41 -7.07
CA LYS A 142 21.92 -31.28 -7.93
C LYS A 142 21.12 -30.24 -7.13
N ARG A 143 21.51 -28.98 -7.28
CA ARG A 143 20.70 -27.83 -6.89
C ARG A 143 19.80 -27.46 -8.05
N VAL A 144 18.50 -27.48 -7.81
CA VAL A 144 17.49 -27.03 -8.76
C VAL A 144 16.95 -25.70 -8.27
N GLY A 145 17.18 -24.64 -9.03
CA GLY A 145 16.61 -23.32 -8.81
C GLY A 145 15.52 -23.04 -9.83
N ILE A 146 14.36 -22.59 -9.37
CA ILE A 146 13.26 -22.14 -10.22
C ILE A 146 13.05 -20.65 -9.96
N THR A 147 13.09 -19.88 -11.04
CA THR A 147 12.77 -18.44 -11.04
C THR A 147 11.49 -18.24 -11.83
N VAL A 148 10.51 -17.57 -11.23
CA VAL A 148 9.32 -17.10 -11.93
C VAL A 148 9.31 -15.59 -11.91
N SER A 149 9.19 -14.97 -13.08
CA SER A 149 9.13 -13.53 -13.25
C SER A 149 7.86 -13.08 -13.98
N TRP A 150 7.38 -11.88 -13.62
CA TRP A 150 6.23 -11.23 -14.25
C TRP A 150 6.50 -9.74 -14.49
N GLY A 151 5.71 -9.12 -15.38
CA GLY A 151 5.74 -7.67 -15.59
C GLY A 151 6.82 -7.14 -16.55
N GLY A 152 7.40 -7.99 -17.41
CA GLY A 152 8.24 -7.57 -18.54
C GLY A 152 9.69 -7.19 -18.22
N ASP A 153 9.97 -6.67 -17.03
CA ASP A 153 11.30 -6.13 -16.67
C ASP A 153 12.12 -7.00 -15.68
N LEU A 154 11.72 -8.25 -15.43
CA LEU A 154 12.40 -9.19 -14.50
C LEU A 154 12.61 -8.67 -13.05
N GLU A 155 12.14 -7.48 -12.72
CA GLU A 155 12.24 -6.89 -11.38
C GLU A 155 11.39 -7.66 -10.38
N ASN A 156 10.18 -8.05 -10.81
CA ASN A 156 9.29 -8.86 -10.00
C ASN A 156 9.55 -10.34 -10.29
N LYS A 157 10.23 -10.99 -9.34
CA LYS A 157 10.55 -12.40 -9.42
C LYS A 157 10.52 -13.07 -8.06
N ILE A 158 10.18 -14.35 -8.08
CA ILE A 158 10.32 -15.24 -6.94
C ILE A 158 11.29 -16.35 -7.34
N ASN A 159 12.20 -16.67 -6.42
CA ASN A 159 13.16 -17.75 -6.59
C ASN A 159 12.93 -18.79 -5.51
N MET A 160 12.90 -20.06 -5.90
CA MET A 160 12.91 -21.18 -4.98
C MET A 160 14.01 -22.15 -5.38
N PHE A 161 14.67 -22.72 -4.38
CA PHE A 161 15.72 -23.71 -4.59
C PHE A 161 15.35 -24.99 -3.85
N THR A 162 15.63 -26.11 -4.47
CA THR A 162 15.61 -27.42 -3.83
C THR A 162 16.91 -28.16 -4.13
N LEU A 163 17.18 -29.17 -3.30
CA LEU A 163 18.27 -30.10 -3.51
C LEU A 163 17.67 -31.45 -3.89
N VAL A 164 18.22 -32.02 -4.95
CA VAL A 164 17.88 -33.36 -5.43
C VAL A 164 19.15 -34.17 -5.33
N SER A 165 19.14 -35.21 -4.51
CA SER A 165 20.24 -36.18 -4.41
C SER A 165 19.90 -37.43 -5.21
N GLU A 166 20.89 -37.99 -5.86
CA GLU A 166 20.88 -39.38 -6.31
C GLU A 166 20.65 -40.25 -5.06
N SER A 167 19.47 -40.83 -4.93
CA SER A 167 19.17 -41.74 -3.84
C SER A 167 19.86 -43.07 -4.13
N ASP A 168 20.82 -43.45 -3.28
CA ASP A 168 21.34 -44.81 -3.19
C ASP A 168 20.25 -45.74 -2.61
N GLU A 169 19.17 -45.99 -3.35
CA GLU A 169 18.20 -47.02 -2.98
C GLU A 169 18.41 -48.30 -3.80
N VAL A 170 19.13 -49.21 -3.12
CA VAL A 170 19.12 -50.69 -3.10
C VAL A 170 17.95 -51.38 -3.79
#